data_AF-A0A5Q8CAH3-F1
#
_entry.id   AF-A0A5Q8CAH3-F1
#
_cell.length_a   1.000
_cell.length_b   1.000
_cell.length_c   1.000
_cell.angle_alpha   90.00
_cell.angle_beta   90.00
_cell.angle_gamma   90.00
#
_symmetry.space_group_name_H-M   'P 1'
#
loop_
_entity.id
_entity.type
_entity.pdbx_description
1 polymer ?
#
loop_
_entity_poly.entity_id
_entity_poly.type
_entity_poly.pdbx_seq_one_letter_code
_entity_poly.pdbx_strand_id
1 'polypeptide(L)'
;MDTPGATNVSGITDWKVGDWIVSNGTSWDKIDNTDQVSSVAGKSGAVTLQVADIIDMSASGRSLVQAASNAAMKALLAVTAADITDASANARSLITAADYSAMRTLLGLVIGTHVQAYSAVLAGTTASFTTALLAKLNGLPGTVDYGAGNAGLTYGAVGTYVFGYSLNGTGIVDGSTYAGSAIQPSGVSENSTTDATDDTVFGSGSMTGVKGGAALSGTWRAMGRVNNSAGSNRRRQTLFLRIS
;
A
#
# COMPACT_ATOMS: atom_id res chain seq x y z
N MET A 1 -69.38 59.84 -27.10
CA MET A 1 -69.51 59.17 -25.78
C MET A 1 -70.84 58.49 -25.81
N ASP A 2 -70.84 57.17 -25.85
CA ASP A 2 -72.08 56.39 -25.77
C ASP A 2 -72.39 56.12 -24.31
N THR A 3 -73.66 56.24 -23.92
CA THR A 3 -74.10 56.09 -22.53
C THR A 3 -74.87 54.78 -22.39
N PRO A 4 -74.61 53.97 -21.34
CA PRO A 4 -75.42 52.79 -21.01
C PRO A 4 -76.92 53.11 -21.01
N GLY A 5 -77.72 52.22 -21.57
CA GLY A 5 -79.18 52.36 -21.66
C GLY A 5 -79.88 51.75 -20.45
N ALA A 6 -80.96 52.38 -19.97
CA ALA A 6 -81.80 51.85 -18.90
C ALA A 6 -83.20 51.41 -19.38
N THR A 7 -83.44 51.46 -20.69
CA THR A 7 -84.73 51.10 -21.29
C THR A 7 -85.02 49.63 -21.04
N ASN A 8 -86.19 49.33 -20.47
CA ASN A 8 -86.66 47.95 -20.32
C ASN A 8 -86.99 47.37 -21.69
N VAL A 9 -86.28 46.31 -22.09
CA VAL A 9 -86.63 45.52 -23.27
C VAL A 9 -86.85 44.08 -22.84
N SER A 10 -88.08 43.59 -22.99
CA SER A 10 -88.50 42.22 -22.63
C SER A 10 -88.11 41.79 -21.19
N GLY A 11 -88.06 42.73 -20.25
CA GLY A 11 -87.69 42.49 -18.85
C GLY A 11 -86.23 42.81 -18.49
N ILE A 12 -85.39 43.14 -19.47
CA ILE A 12 -83.97 43.47 -19.28
C ILE A 12 -83.79 44.99 -19.23
N THR A 13 -83.24 45.49 -18.13
CA THR A 13 -83.06 46.93 -17.86
C THR A 13 -81.61 47.37 -17.76
N ASP A 14 -80.66 46.42 -17.72
CA ASP A 14 -79.23 46.72 -17.60
C ASP A 14 -78.53 46.53 -18.95
N TRP A 15 -78.42 47.61 -19.72
CA TRP A 15 -77.71 47.64 -21.00
C TRP A 15 -76.44 48.47 -20.87
N LYS A 16 -75.30 47.82 -20.93
CA LYS A 16 -74.00 48.46 -21.03
C LYS A 16 -73.65 48.71 -22.49
N VAL A 17 -72.77 49.66 -22.72
CA VAL A 17 -72.26 49.96 -24.07
C VAL A 17 -71.52 48.72 -24.58
N GLY A 18 -71.89 48.22 -25.75
CA GLY A 18 -71.29 47.03 -26.37
C GLY A 18 -72.17 45.78 -26.30
N ASP A 19 -73.18 45.76 -25.43
CA ASP A 19 -74.18 44.70 -25.39
C ASP A 19 -74.97 44.66 -26.68
N TRP A 20 -75.24 43.46 -27.18
CA TRP A 20 -76.08 43.28 -28.36
C TRP A 20 -77.45 42.79 -27.96
N ILE A 21 -78.46 43.26 -28.69
CA ILE A 21 -79.83 42.79 -28.55
C ILE A 21 -80.16 41.92 -29.77
N VAL A 22 -80.65 40.71 -29.53
CA VAL A 22 -81.01 39.76 -30.60
C VAL A 22 -82.45 39.31 -30.42
N SER A 23 -83.25 39.35 -31.49
CA SER A 23 -84.62 38.85 -31.43
C SER A 23 -84.63 37.34 -31.67
N ASN A 24 -85.36 36.61 -30.82
CA ASN A 24 -85.62 35.19 -31.02
C ASN A 24 -87.01 34.93 -31.66
N GLY A 25 -87.70 35.99 -32.10
CA GLY A 25 -89.02 35.93 -32.73
C GLY A 25 -90.21 36.13 -31.78
N THR A 26 -90.01 36.05 -30.46
CA THR A 26 -91.07 36.28 -29.45
C THR A 26 -90.63 37.21 -28.32
N SER A 27 -89.34 37.26 -28.00
CA SER A 27 -88.70 38.22 -27.11
C SER A 27 -87.40 38.76 -27.71
N TRP A 28 -86.80 39.72 -27.01
CA TRP A 28 -85.43 40.16 -27.26
C TRP A 28 -84.53 39.65 -26.13
N ASP A 29 -83.43 39.03 -26.53
CA ASP A 29 -82.42 38.50 -25.62
C ASP A 29 -81.19 39.41 -25.65
N LYS A 30 -80.55 39.55 -24.49
CA LYS A 30 -79.30 40.30 -24.34
C LYS A 30 -78.11 39.36 -24.55
N ILE A 31 -77.20 39.75 -25.44
CA ILE A 31 -75.84 39.21 -25.52
C ILE A 31 -74.93 40.20 -24.77
N ASP A 32 -74.45 39.79 -23.60
CA ASP A 32 -73.56 40.61 -22.77
C ASP A 32 -72.14 40.56 -23.30
N ASN A 33 -71.59 41.73 -23.67
CA ASN A 33 -70.22 41.87 -24.16
C ASN A 33 -69.35 42.74 -23.25
N THR A 34 -69.86 43.11 -22.06
CA THR A 34 -69.18 44.02 -21.14
C THR A 34 -67.84 43.46 -20.63
N ASP A 35 -67.77 42.13 -20.44
CA ASP A 35 -66.58 41.43 -19.93
C ASP A 35 -65.70 40.83 -21.05
N GLN A 36 -65.78 41.38 -22.27
CA GLN A 36 -64.96 40.92 -23.37
C GLN A 36 -63.48 41.29 -23.15
N VAL A 37 -62.61 40.29 -23.10
CA VAL A 37 -61.15 40.49 -23.11
C VAL A 37 -60.75 41.17 -24.42
N SER A 38 -60.35 42.44 -24.35
CA SER A 38 -59.99 43.24 -25.53
C SER A 38 -58.57 42.98 -26.03
N SER A 39 -57.67 42.55 -25.14
CA SER A 39 -56.29 42.15 -25.49
C SER A 39 -55.67 41.24 -24.44
N VAL A 40 -54.65 40.47 -24.84
CA VAL A 40 -53.76 39.71 -23.96
C VAL A 40 -52.33 40.11 -24.25
N ALA A 41 -51.62 40.69 -23.27
CA ALA A 41 -50.27 41.24 -23.45
C ALA A 41 -50.15 42.20 -24.66
N GLY A 42 -51.18 43.03 -24.88
CA GLY A 42 -51.24 43.98 -26.00
C GLY A 42 -51.53 43.35 -27.38
N LYS A 43 -51.80 42.04 -27.45
CA LYS A 43 -52.20 41.33 -28.68
C LYS A 43 -53.71 41.12 -28.74
N SER A 44 -54.28 41.20 -29.95
CA SER A 44 -55.68 40.91 -30.24
C SER A 44 -55.77 39.92 -31.41
N GLY A 45 -56.87 39.16 -31.53
CA GLY A 45 -57.01 38.11 -32.56
C GLY A 45 -56.40 36.77 -32.12
N ALA A 46 -55.75 36.05 -33.05
CA ALA A 46 -55.03 34.81 -32.71
C ALA A 46 -53.77 35.14 -31.89
N VAL A 47 -53.75 34.75 -30.61
CA VAL A 47 -52.67 35.10 -29.68
C VAL A 47 -51.65 33.96 -29.58
N THR A 48 -50.39 34.25 -29.93
CA THR A 48 -49.22 33.43 -29.57
C THR A 48 -48.30 34.26 -28.68
N LEU A 49 -48.02 33.76 -27.49
CA LEU A 49 -47.17 34.46 -26.51
C LEU A 49 -45.70 34.09 -26.69
N GLN A 50 -44.84 35.07 -26.42
CA GLN A 50 -43.39 34.92 -26.37
C GLN A 50 -42.88 35.29 -24.98
N VAL A 51 -41.64 34.93 -24.65
CA VAL A 51 -41.04 35.27 -23.34
C VAL A 51 -40.95 36.79 -23.13
N ALA A 52 -40.87 37.58 -24.20
CA ALA A 52 -40.91 39.04 -24.14
C ALA A 52 -42.24 39.60 -23.60
N ASP A 53 -43.32 38.82 -23.67
CA ASP A 53 -44.65 39.22 -23.18
C ASP A 53 -44.77 39.12 -21.66
N ILE A 54 -43.80 38.47 -20.99
CA ILE A 54 -43.70 38.36 -19.54
C ILE A 54 -42.85 39.53 -19.02
N ILE A 55 -43.52 40.68 -18.90
CA ILE A 55 -42.87 41.98 -18.61
C ILE A 55 -42.39 42.12 -17.16
N ASP A 56 -43.00 41.39 -16.24
CA ASP A 56 -42.71 41.37 -14.81
C ASP A 56 -41.50 40.49 -14.43
N MET A 57 -41.07 39.63 -15.36
CA MET A 57 -39.86 38.81 -15.19
C MET A 57 -38.59 39.67 -15.34
N SER A 58 -37.53 39.33 -14.60
CA SER A 58 -36.23 39.98 -14.78
C SER A 58 -35.58 39.65 -16.12
N ALA A 59 -34.60 40.45 -16.56
CA ALA A 59 -33.84 40.16 -17.78
C ALA A 59 -33.13 38.79 -17.71
N SER A 60 -32.58 38.43 -16.55
CA SER A 60 -31.96 37.12 -16.30
C SER A 60 -32.99 36.00 -16.33
N GLY A 61 -34.17 36.19 -15.73
CA GLY A 61 -35.27 35.22 -15.78
C GLY A 61 -35.73 34.96 -17.21
N ARG A 62 -35.91 36.02 -18.02
CA ARG A 62 -36.22 35.90 -19.46
C ARG A 62 -35.13 35.15 -20.22
N SER A 63 -33.87 35.37 -19.88
CA SER A 63 -32.75 34.68 -20.55
C SER A 63 -32.73 33.18 -20.22
N LEU A 64 -33.03 32.82 -18.97
CA LEU A 64 -33.11 31.43 -18.53
C LEU A 64 -34.26 30.67 -19.22
N VAL A 65 -35.45 31.27 -19.29
CA VAL A 65 -36.63 30.66 -19.93
C VAL A 65 -36.46 30.50 -21.44
N GLN A 66 -35.68 31.38 -22.09
CA GLN A 66 -35.38 31.31 -23.53
C GLN A 66 -34.19 30.40 -23.87
N ALA A 67 -33.53 29.79 -22.88
CA ALA A 67 -32.35 28.99 -23.12
C ALA A 67 -32.68 27.75 -23.99
N ALA A 68 -32.00 27.62 -25.13
CA ALA A 68 -32.26 26.54 -26.09
C ALA A 68 -31.84 25.14 -25.61
N SER A 69 -31.14 25.02 -24.47
CA SER A 69 -30.70 23.75 -23.91
C SER A 69 -30.31 23.86 -22.44
N ASN A 70 -30.19 22.71 -21.77
CA ASN A 70 -29.65 22.62 -20.41
C ASN A 70 -28.22 23.19 -20.29
N ALA A 71 -27.41 23.09 -21.35
CA ALA A 71 -26.07 23.66 -21.37
C ALA A 71 -26.11 25.21 -21.37
N ALA A 72 -27.03 25.80 -22.14
CA ALA A 72 -27.26 27.24 -22.14
C ALA A 72 -27.79 27.73 -20.78
N MET A 73 -28.72 26.98 -20.17
CA MET A 73 -29.20 27.29 -18.81
C MET A 73 -28.04 27.27 -17.80
N LYS A 74 -27.16 26.26 -17.85
CA LYS A 74 -26.00 26.17 -16.97
C LYS A 74 -25.04 27.35 -17.13
N ALA A 75 -24.80 27.80 -18.36
CA ALA A 75 -23.96 28.96 -18.63
C ALA A 75 -24.58 30.27 -18.10
N LEU A 76 -25.90 30.45 -18.27
CA LEU A 76 -26.66 31.60 -17.78
C LEU A 76 -26.70 31.69 -16.26
N LEU A 77 -26.82 30.55 -15.58
CA LEU A 77 -26.77 30.49 -14.12
C LEU A 77 -25.35 30.72 -13.57
N ALA A 78 -24.32 30.54 -14.40
CA ALA A 78 -22.92 30.73 -14.05
C ALA A 78 -22.49 30.01 -12.75
N VAL A 79 -23.07 28.83 -12.46
CA VAL A 79 -22.75 28.06 -11.25
C VAL A 79 -21.28 27.63 -11.28
N THR A 80 -20.57 27.99 -10.23
CA THR A 80 -19.16 27.69 -9.99
C THR A 80 -18.98 26.80 -8.76
N ALA A 81 -17.75 26.34 -8.50
CA ALA A 81 -17.46 25.65 -7.25
C ALA A 81 -17.67 26.53 -6.01
N ALA A 82 -17.65 27.87 -6.14
CA ALA A 82 -17.91 28.79 -5.03
C ALA A 82 -19.35 28.69 -4.51
N ASP A 83 -20.29 28.26 -5.37
CA ASP A 83 -21.70 28.09 -5.01
C ASP A 83 -21.96 26.80 -4.22
N ILE A 84 -20.95 25.93 -4.08
CA ILE A 84 -20.98 24.76 -3.20
C ILE A 84 -20.69 25.22 -1.76
N THR A 85 -21.68 25.86 -1.14
CA THR A 85 -21.54 26.57 0.14
C THR A 85 -21.33 25.65 1.34
N ASP A 86 -21.77 24.39 1.24
CA ASP A 86 -21.57 23.35 2.24
C ASP A 86 -20.15 22.73 2.17
N ALA A 87 -19.44 22.90 1.06
CA ALA A 87 -18.04 22.49 0.93
C ALA A 87 -17.10 23.52 1.58
N SER A 88 -16.09 23.02 2.28
CA SER A 88 -15.01 23.85 2.82
C SER A 88 -14.21 24.54 1.71
N ALA A 89 -13.49 25.62 2.05
CA ALA A 89 -12.60 26.29 1.10
C ALA A 89 -11.59 25.32 0.46
N ASN A 90 -11.03 24.40 1.25
CA ASN A 90 -10.08 23.40 0.76
C ASN A 90 -10.74 22.39 -0.20
N ALA A 91 -11.98 21.99 0.08
CA ALA A 91 -12.74 21.10 -0.81
C ALA A 91 -13.03 21.79 -2.16
N ARG A 92 -13.45 23.06 -2.14
CA ARG A 92 -13.65 23.86 -3.37
C ARG A 92 -12.35 24.03 -4.16
N SER A 93 -11.21 24.23 -3.48
CA SER A 93 -9.89 24.27 -4.14
C SER A 93 -9.56 22.95 -4.83
N LEU A 94 -9.86 21.81 -4.19
CA LEU A 94 -9.61 20.49 -4.78
C LEU A 94 -10.50 20.20 -6.00
N ILE A 95 -11.78 20.59 -5.95
CA ILE A 95 -12.75 20.44 -7.05
C ILE A 95 -12.35 21.28 -8.27
N THR A 96 -11.71 22.42 -8.06
CA THR A 96 -11.28 23.34 -9.12
C THR A 96 -9.86 23.11 -9.61
N ALA A 97 -9.17 22.09 -9.10
CA ALA A 97 -7.81 21.77 -9.51
C ALA A 97 -7.74 21.41 -11.01
N ALA A 98 -6.80 22.01 -11.72
CA ALA A 98 -6.66 21.82 -13.18
C ALA A 98 -6.21 20.40 -13.57
N ASP A 99 -5.49 19.72 -12.69
CA ASP A 99 -4.99 18.36 -12.90
C ASP A 99 -4.66 17.66 -11.58
N TYR A 100 -4.24 16.39 -11.66
CA TYR A 100 -3.82 15.61 -10.50
C TYR A 100 -2.59 16.17 -9.78
N SER A 101 -1.71 16.92 -10.46
CA SER A 101 -0.54 17.54 -9.84
C SER A 101 -0.94 18.69 -8.92
N ALA A 102 -1.86 19.53 -9.37
CA ALA A 102 -2.50 20.57 -8.58
C ALA A 102 -3.24 19.96 -7.37
N MET A 103 -3.98 18.85 -7.57
CA MET A 103 -4.63 18.14 -6.47
C MET A 103 -3.65 17.65 -5.40
N ARG A 104 -2.51 17.05 -5.80
CA ARG A 104 -1.47 16.62 -4.85
C ARG A 104 -0.87 17.80 -4.10
N THR A 105 -0.63 18.91 -4.79
CA THR A 105 -0.11 20.14 -4.19
C THR A 105 -1.08 20.70 -3.14
N LEU A 106 -2.37 20.78 -3.46
CA LEU A 106 -3.41 21.24 -2.55
C LEU A 106 -3.58 20.35 -1.32
N LEU A 107 -3.38 19.04 -1.48
CA LEU A 107 -3.38 18.07 -0.38
C LEU A 107 -2.06 18.04 0.41
N GLY A 108 -1.03 18.79 0.00
CA GLY A 108 0.30 18.76 0.62
C GLY A 108 1.06 17.44 0.40
N LEU A 109 0.68 16.68 -0.62
CA LEU A 109 1.21 15.35 -0.88
C LEU A 109 2.49 15.40 -1.73
N VAL A 110 3.56 14.84 -1.19
CA VAL A 110 4.82 14.58 -1.91
C VAL A 110 5.00 13.08 -2.16
N ILE A 111 5.28 12.71 -3.42
CA ILE A 111 5.59 11.33 -3.83
C ILE A 111 6.96 10.94 -3.27
N GLY A 112 7.08 9.72 -2.76
CA GLY A 112 8.23 9.20 -2.06
C GLY A 112 8.23 9.47 -0.56
N THR A 113 7.40 10.38 -0.05
CA THR A 113 7.29 10.66 1.40
C THR A 113 5.93 10.24 1.96
N HIS A 114 4.82 10.82 1.49
CA HIS A 114 3.48 10.46 1.98
C HIS A 114 2.76 9.46 1.08
N VAL A 115 3.15 9.36 -0.19
CA VAL A 115 2.71 8.30 -1.11
C VAL A 115 3.93 7.61 -1.68
N GLN A 116 3.94 6.29 -1.68
CA GLN A 116 5.03 5.51 -2.27
C GLN A 116 5.17 5.83 -3.76
N ALA A 117 6.39 6.12 -4.20
CA ALA A 117 6.69 6.21 -5.63
C ALA A 117 6.45 4.83 -6.27
N TYR A 118 6.04 4.83 -7.54
CA TYR A 118 5.91 3.57 -8.27
C TYR A 118 7.23 2.79 -8.21
N SER A 119 7.14 1.50 -7.89
CA SER A 119 8.26 0.58 -7.84
C SER A 119 7.86 -0.71 -8.54
N ALA A 120 8.59 -1.08 -9.60
CA ALA A 120 8.34 -2.33 -10.32
C ALA A 120 8.51 -3.57 -9.43
N VAL A 121 9.41 -3.50 -8.44
CA VAL A 121 9.60 -4.56 -7.44
C VAL A 121 8.36 -4.67 -6.54
N LEU A 122 7.82 -3.55 -6.07
CA LEU A 122 6.62 -3.55 -5.24
C LEU A 122 5.36 -3.94 -6.05
N ALA A 123 5.25 -3.49 -7.30
CA ALA A 123 4.14 -3.84 -8.18
C ALA A 123 4.14 -5.33 -8.57
N GLY A 124 5.33 -5.94 -8.70
CA GLY A 124 5.50 -7.37 -8.92
C GLY A 124 5.38 -8.21 -7.65
N THR A 125 5.35 -7.58 -6.48
CA THR A 125 5.17 -8.25 -5.19
C THR A 125 3.72 -8.08 -4.77
N THR A 126 2.94 -9.16 -4.69
CA THR A 126 1.55 -9.12 -4.16
C THR A 126 1.48 -8.72 -2.67
N ALA A 127 2.61 -8.41 -2.04
CA ALA A 127 2.76 -8.25 -0.62
C ALA A 127 3.32 -6.87 -0.24
N SER A 128 2.83 -6.38 0.90
CA SER A 128 3.27 -5.15 1.56
C SER A 128 4.78 -5.07 1.72
N PHE A 129 5.34 -3.85 1.81
CA PHE A 129 6.75 -3.58 2.10
C PHE A 129 7.27 -4.36 3.33
N THR A 130 6.40 -4.59 4.32
CA THR A 130 6.68 -5.42 5.50
C THR A 130 6.95 -6.88 5.16
N THR A 131 6.22 -7.45 4.20
CA THR A 131 6.40 -8.83 3.74
C THR A 131 7.66 -9.00 2.90
N ALA A 132 8.01 -8.01 2.07
CA ALA A 132 9.25 -8.05 1.29
C ALA A 132 10.50 -8.00 2.20
N LEU A 133 10.46 -7.20 3.26
CA LEU A 133 11.52 -7.17 4.27
C LEU A 133 11.60 -8.48 5.05
N LEU A 134 10.45 -9.03 5.45
CA LEU A 134 10.37 -10.30 6.16
C LEU A 134 10.86 -11.48 5.30
N ALA A 135 10.59 -11.48 4.00
CA ALA A 135 11.11 -12.49 3.07
C ALA A 135 12.64 -12.43 2.93
N LYS A 136 13.22 -11.21 2.86
CA LYS A 136 14.68 -11.04 2.88
C LYS A 136 15.30 -11.52 4.19
N LEU A 137 14.63 -11.27 5.32
CA LEU A 137 15.09 -11.71 6.64
C LEU A 137 14.99 -13.24 6.79
N ASN A 138 13.92 -13.86 6.28
CA ASN A 138 13.74 -15.32 6.26
C ASN A 138 14.72 -16.04 5.32
N GLY A 139 15.25 -15.33 4.31
CA GLY A 139 16.30 -15.84 3.43
C GLY A 139 17.69 -15.87 4.06
N LEU A 140 17.88 -15.20 5.21
CA LEU A 140 19.11 -15.28 5.96
C LEU A 140 19.04 -16.52 6.87
N PRO A 141 20.01 -17.46 6.83
CA PRO A 141 20.00 -18.60 7.72
C PRO A 141 20.01 -18.10 9.17
N GLY A 142 18.96 -18.44 9.93
CA GLY A 142 18.70 -17.91 11.27
C GLY A 142 19.81 -18.22 12.30
N THR A 143 20.72 -19.13 11.98
CA THR A 143 21.92 -19.45 12.74
C THR A 143 23.05 -19.83 11.78
N VAL A 144 24.28 -19.43 12.10
CA VAL A 144 25.47 -19.92 11.39
C VAL A 144 25.64 -21.40 11.78
N ASP A 145 25.46 -22.30 10.83
CA ASP A 145 25.53 -23.74 11.07
C ASP A 145 26.98 -24.21 11.16
N TYR A 146 27.51 -24.30 12.37
CA TYR A 146 28.82 -24.89 12.66
C TYR A 146 28.75 -26.41 12.95
N GLY A 147 27.55 -27.02 12.98
CA GLY A 147 27.33 -28.35 13.56
C GLY A 147 26.74 -29.40 12.62
N ALA A 148 25.67 -29.07 11.88
CA ALA A 148 25.00 -30.01 10.99
C ALA A 148 25.84 -30.32 9.74
N GLY A 149 26.56 -29.31 9.21
CA GLY A 149 27.56 -29.53 8.16
C GLY A 149 28.67 -30.50 8.58
N ASN A 150 29.10 -30.46 9.85
CA ASN A 150 30.16 -31.31 10.38
C ASN A 150 29.69 -32.74 10.70
N ALA A 151 28.45 -32.90 11.15
CA ALA A 151 27.87 -34.21 11.52
C ALA A 151 27.74 -35.17 10.32
N GLY A 152 27.62 -34.65 9.10
CA GLY A 152 27.53 -35.44 7.87
C GLY A 152 28.89 -35.85 7.27
N LEU A 153 30.02 -35.36 7.81
CA LEU A 153 31.34 -35.64 7.26
C LEU A 153 31.85 -37.01 7.69
N THR A 154 32.30 -37.82 6.73
CA THR A 154 32.96 -39.11 6.99
C THR A 154 34.23 -38.90 7.82
N TYR A 155 34.57 -39.86 8.69
CA TYR A 155 35.79 -39.81 9.50
C TYR A 155 37.02 -39.48 8.65
N GLY A 156 37.71 -38.43 9.05
CA GLY A 156 38.89 -37.96 8.37
C GLY A 156 38.63 -37.24 7.05
N ALA A 157 37.42 -36.78 6.71
CA ALA A 157 37.16 -35.85 5.60
C ALA A 157 37.65 -34.42 5.89
N VAL A 158 37.83 -33.58 4.86
CA VAL A 158 38.24 -32.17 5.05
C VAL A 158 37.22 -31.44 5.91
N GLY A 159 37.68 -30.65 6.89
CA GLY A 159 36.83 -29.99 7.88
C GLY A 159 36.54 -30.82 9.14
N THR A 160 36.92 -32.10 9.16
CA THR A 160 36.81 -32.94 10.37
C THR A 160 38.01 -32.78 11.30
N TYR A 161 37.76 -33.05 12.58
CA TYR A 161 38.78 -33.07 13.61
C TYR A 161 39.09 -34.50 14.05
N VAL A 162 40.36 -34.78 14.34
CA VAL A 162 40.81 -36.04 14.93
C VAL A 162 41.74 -35.74 16.10
N PHE A 163 41.48 -36.36 17.25
CA PHE A 163 42.49 -36.43 18.30
C PHE A 163 43.58 -37.41 17.85
N GLY A 164 44.77 -36.89 17.56
CA GLY A 164 45.82 -37.60 16.87
C GLY A 164 47.14 -37.59 17.65
N TYR A 165 47.93 -38.64 17.48
CA TYR A 165 49.28 -38.80 17.97
C TYR A 165 50.26 -38.53 16.85
N SER A 166 51.20 -37.61 17.06
CA SER A 166 52.27 -37.37 16.08
C SER A 166 53.39 -38.41 16.22
N LEU A 167 53.73 -39.04 15.10
CA LEU A 167 54.87 -39.94 14.95
C LEU A 167 56.21 -39.17 14.89
N ASN A 168 56.17 -37.85 14.66
CA ASN A 168 57.36 -37.01 14.54
C ASN A 168 58.12 -36.95 15.87
N GLY A 169 59.45 -37.11 15.84
CA GLY A 169 60.36 -37.09 16.99
C GLY A 169 60.37 -35.81 17.86
N THR A 170 59.62 -34.78 17.47
CA THR A 170 59.62 -33.44 18.07
C THR A 170 58.29 -33.11 18.75
N GLY A 171 58.24 -31.97 19.46
CA GLY A 171 56.98 -31.41 19.94
C GLY A 171 56.03 -31.03 18.79
N ILE A 172 54.75 -30.87 19.13
CA ILE A 172 53.71 -30.39 18.22
C ILE A 172 53.54 -28.89 18.45
N VAL A 173 53.54 -28.09 17.38
CA VAL A 173 53.23 -26.66 17.43
C VAL A 173 51.85 -26.42 16.82
N ASP A 174 50.97 -25.72 17.53
CA ASP A 174 49.67 -25.28 17.05
C ASP A 174 49.79 -24.45 15.77
N GLY A 175 48.78 -24.53 14.90
CA GLY A 175 48.75 -23.87 13.60
C GLY A 175 49.66 -24.52 12.54
N SER A 176 50.64 -25.33 12.94
CA SER A 176 51.55 -26.01 12.01
C SER A 176 50.85 -27.13 11.25
N THR A 177 51.37 -27.40 10.06
CA THR A 177 50.86 -28.43 9.15
C THR A 177 51.64 -29.73 9.30
N TYR A 178 50.92 -30.84 9.31
CA TYR A 178 51.44 -32.20 9.43
C TYR A 178 50.85 -33.06 8.31
N ALA A 179 51.69 -33.92 7.73
CA ALA A 179 51.21 -34.96 6.84
C ALA A 179 50.38 -35.97 7.66
N GLY A 180 49.27 -36.44 7.12
CA GLY A 180 48.44 -37.47 7.75
C GLY A 180 49.23 -38.73 8.04
N SER A 181 50.21 -39.05 7.19
CA SER A 181 51.13 -40.18 7.38
C SER A 181 51.99 -40.07 8.65
N ALA A 182 52.12 -38.87 9.22
CA ALA A 182 52.81 -38.61 10.48
C ALA A 182 51.86 -38.57 11.69
N ILE A 183 50.57 -38.84 11.51
CA ILE A 183 49.56 -38.80 12.56
C ILE A 183 48.84 -40.14 12.63
N GLN A 184 48.72 -40.71 13.82
CA GLN A 184 47.82 -41.83 14.08
C GLN A 184 46.64 -41.33 14.93
N PRO A 185 45.42 -41.89 14.78
CA PRO A 185 44.35 -41.65 15.73
C PRO A 185 44.84 -41.95 17.15
N SER A 186 44.28 -41.27 18.13
CA SER A 186 44.79 -41.32 19.49
C SER A 186 43.67 -41.38 20.51
N GLY A 187 43.97 -41.99 21.65
CA GLY A 187 43.14 -41.97 22.84
C GLY A 187 43.99 -41.71 24.08
N VAL A 188 43.29 -41.47 25.19
CA VAL A 188 43.89 -41.43 26.53
C VAL A 188 43.39 -42.64 27.30
N SER A 189 44.27 -43.35 28.00
CA SER A 189 43.88 -44.35 28.98
C SER A 189 44.29 -43.91 30.37
N GLU A 190 43.35 -44.06 31.28
CA GLU A 190 43.53 -43.82 32.71
C GLU A 190 43.25 -45.13 33.46
N ASN A 191 43.99 -45.38 34.52
CA ASN A 191 43.76 -46.53 35.41
C ASN A 191 42.94 -46.08 36.62
N SER A 192 41.73 -45.55 36.39
CA SER A 192 40.80 -45.17 37.46
C SER A 192 39.62 -46.13 37.48
N THR A 193 39.42 -46.85 38.60
CA THR A 193 38.28 -47.76 38.80
C THR A 193 37.08 -47.09 39.46
N THR A 194 37.12 -45.78 39.71
CA THR A 194 36.00 -45.00 40.26
C THR A 194 36.07 -43.58 39.73
N ASP A 195 35.23 -43.26 38.74
CA ASP A 195 35.00 -41.88 38.31
C ASP A 195 33.89 -41.29 39.18
N ALA A 196 34.27 -40.47 40.15
CA ALA A 196 33.34 -39.72 40.97
C ALA A 196 33.45 -38.25 40.55
N THR A 197 32.58 -37.87 39.61
CA THR A 197 32.01 -36.54 39.41
C THR A 197 32.77 -35.37 40.05
N ASP A 198 33.33 -34.54 39.17
CA ASP A 198 33.76 -33.14 39.36
C ASP A 198 35.29 -32.92 39.50
N ASP A 199 35.85 -32.41 38.41
CA ASP A 199 37.25 -32.35 38.01
C ASP A 199 38.10 -31.41 38.90
N THR A 200 39.17 -31.92 39.53
CA THR A 200 40.22 -31.10 40.14
C THR A 200 41.64 -31.64 39.91
N VAL A 201 42.49 -30.73 39.41
CA VAL A 201 43.95 -30.76 39.22
C VAL A 201 44.58 -32.00 38.54
N PHE A 202 45.13 -31.72 37.36
CA PHE A 202 45.90 -32.63 36.52
C PHE A 202 47.41 -32.65 36.87
N GLY A 203 47.86 -33.73 37.54
CA GLY A 203 49.26 -34.05 37.86
C GLY A 203 49.50 -34.18 39.37
N SER A 204 50.08 -35.24 39.93
CA SER A 204 51.00 -36.27 39.42
C SER A 204 50.36 -37.65 39.24
N GLY A 205 50.28 -38.11 37.99
CA GLY A 205 49.84 -39.45 37.61
C GLY A 205 50.12 -39.71 36.13
N SER A 206 50.57 -40.92 35.78
CA SER A 206 50.93 -41.28 34.39
C SER A 206 49.68 -41.56 33.55
N MET A 207 49.02 -40.53 33.01
CA MET A 207 48.12 -40.77 31.88
C MET A 207 48.90 -41.41 30.73
N THR A 208 48.42 -42.54 30.24
CA THR A 208 49.07 -43.27 29.15
C THR A 208 48.39 -42.85 27.85
N GLY A 209 49.15 -42.25 26.94
CA GLY A 209 48.66 -41.99 25.59
C GLY A 209 48.56 -43.30 24.82
N VAL A 210 47.38 -43.60 24.28
CA VAL A 210 47.17 -44.75 23.40
C VAL A 210 47.19 -44.23 21.96
N LYS A 211 47.95 -44.89 21.08
CA LYS A 211 47.94 -44.60 19.64
C LYS A 211 47.21 -45.72 18.89
N GLY A 212 46.46 -45.34 17.87
CA GLY A 212 45.76 -46.23 16.96
C GLY A 212 46.69 -46.91 15.96
N GLY A 213 46.10 -47.75 15.11
CA GLY A 213 46.81 -48.60 14.15
C GLY A 213 47.35 -47.85 12.93
N ALA A 214 46.47 -47.48 11.99
CA ALA A 214 46.87 -46.86 10.72
C ALA A 214 47.12 -45.36 10.87
N ALA A 215 48.07 -44.83 10.08
CA ALA A 215 48.25 -43.39 9.95
C ALA A 215 47.10 -42.76 9.15
N LEU A 216 46.83 -41.48 9.40
CA LEU A 216 45.83 -40.71 8.66
C LEU A 216 46.31 -40.44 7.23
N SER A 217 45.41 -39.95 6.37
CA SER A 217 45.74 -39.48 5.02
C SER A 217 45.55 -37.96 4.91
N GLY A 218 46.07 -37.34 3.85
CA GLY A 218 45.91 -35.92 3.60
C GLY A 218 46.80 -35.03 4.47
N THR A 219 46.37 -33.78 4.64
CA THR A 219 47.12 -32.72 5.32
C THR A 219 46.30 -32.21 6.51
N TRP A 220 46.96 -32.10 7.65
CA TRP A 220 46.31 -31.78 8.91
C TRP A 220 46.97 -30.57 9.57
N ARG A 221 46.15 -29.71 10.19
CA ARG A 221 46.62 -28.60 11.02
C ARG A 221 46.53 -29.00 12.48
N ALA A 222 47.62 -28.83 13.23
CA ALA A 222 47.57 -28.99 14.67
C ALA A 222 46.76 -27.84 15.31
N MET A 223 45.82 -28.19 16.18
CA MET A 223 44.96 -27.23 16.87
C MET A 223 45.44 -26.96 18.31
N GLY A 224 46.51 -27.62 18.74
CA GLY A 224 47.14 -27.41 20.04
C GLY A 224 48.64 -27.64 20.02
N ARG A 225 49.32 -27.24 21.10
CA ARG A 225 50.76 -27.35 21.28
C ARG A 225 51.11 -28.46 22.27
N VAL A 226 52.17 -29.20 21.97
CA VAL A 226 52.81 -30.14 22.88
C VAL A 226 54.32 -29.90 22.86
N ASN A 227 54.90 -29.54 24.00
CA ASN A 227 56.34 -29.33 24.13
C ASN A 227 57.14 -30.64 24.06
N ASN A 228 58.42 -30.55 23.73
CA ASN A 228 59.30 -31.71 23.67
C ASN A 228 59.56 -32.29 25.08
N SER A 229 58.87 -33.36 25.46
CA SER A 229 59.08 -34.02 26.76
C SER A 229 60.02 -35.21 26.60
N ALA A 230 61.27 -35.13 27.07
CA ALA A 230 62.22 -36.26 27.05
C ALA A 230 61.86 -37.31 28.12
N GLY A 231 61.31 -38.46 27.72
CA GLY A 231 60.95 -39.57 28.62
C GLY A 231 60.04 -40.60 27.95
N SER A 232 59.82 -41.77 28.54
CA SER A 232 59.21 -42.94 27.86
C SER A 232 57.69 -42.88 27.59
N ASN A 233 56.95 -41.90 28.15
CA ASN A 233 55.48 -41.79 28.03
C ASN A 233 55.04 -40.47 27.35
N ARG A 234 55.50 -40.21 26.12
CA ARG A 234 55.40 -38.89 25.47
C ARG A 234 53.98 -38.62 24.91
N ARG A 235 53.27 -37.67 25.54
CA ARG A 235 51.95 -37.14 25.14
C ARG A 235 52.00 -36.27 23.87
N ARG A 236 52.57 -36.75 22.76
CA ARG A 236 52.56 -36.06 21.45
C ARG A 236 51.18 -36.14 20.80
N GLN A 237 50.15 -35.77 21.54
CA GLN A 237 48.76 -35.91 21.15
C GLN A 237 48.10 -34.55 21.18
N THR A 238 47.35 -34.21 20.15
CA THR A 238 46.50 -33.02 20.13
C THR A 238 45.35 -33.21 19.16
N LEU A 239 44.45 -32.24 19.11
CA LEU A 239 43.41 -32.18 18.11
C LEU A 239 44.01 -31.70 16.78
N PHE A 240 43.70 -32.40 15.69
CA PHE A 240 44.11 -32.04 14.33
C PHE A 240 42.88 -31.77 13.48
N LEU A 241 42.89 -30.71 12.67
CA LEU A 241 41.87 -30.40 11.67
C LEU A 241 42.36 -30.84 10.29
N ARG A 242 41.57 -31.63 9.54
CA ARG A 242 41.91 -31.94 8.16
C ARG A 242 41.66 -30.71 7.27
N ILE A 243 42.71 -30.27 6.57
CA ILE A 243 42.68 -29.06 5.73
C ILE A 243 42.79 -29.36 4.23
N SER A 244 43.23 -30.56 3.83
CA SER A 244 43.15 -31.10 2.46
C SER A 244 43.26 -32.63 2.46
#